data_AF-A0A933X0H7-F1
#
_entry.id   AF-A0A933X0H7-F1
#
_cell.length_a   1.000
_cell.length_b   1.000
_cell.length_c   1.000
_cell.angle_alpha   90.00
_cell.angle_beta   90.00
_cell.angle_gamma   90.00
#
_symmetry.space_group_name_H-M   'P 1'
#
loop_
_entity.id
_entity.type
_entity.pdbx_description
1 polymer ?
#
loop_
_entity_poly.entity_id
_entity_poly.type
_entity_poly.pdbx_seq_one_letter_code
_entity_poly.pdbx_strand_id
1 'polypeptide(L)' 'MSAAFDALLVAPLSGRVVSVKGVRGVRRLGLRRTRHHIYYRVEKDTVTVVALWSAVRGRGPTPAELRGRTPRRRKR' A
#
# COMPACT_ATOMS: atom_id res chain seq x y z
N MET A 1 5.98 13.01 -1.68
CA MET A 1 5.33 11.79 -1.14
C MET A 1 4.16 12.14 -0.22
N SER A 2 4.17 13.27 0.51
CA SER A 2 3.01 13.66 1.34
C SER A 2 1.73 13.85 0.54
N ALA A 3 1.80 14.50 -0.63
CA ALA A 3 0.63 14.68 -1.52
C ALA A 3 -0.10 13.37 -1.89
N ALA A 4 0.60 12.23 -1.87
CA ALA A 4 -0.04 10.93 -2.11
C ALA A 4 -0.86 10.46 -0.90
N PHE A 5 -0.41 10.74 0.32
CA PHE A 5 -1.17 10.46 1.54
C PHE A 5 -2.35 11.43 1.68
N ASP A 6 -2.16 12.71 1.33
CA ASP A 6 -3.25 13.69 1.29
C ASP A 6 -4.35 13.24 0.32
N ALA A 7 -3.96 12.74 -0.86
CA ALA A 7 -4.91 12.16 -1.82
C ALA A 7 -5.65 10.92 -1.26
N LEU A 8 -5.02 10.12 -0.39
CA LEU A 8 -5.68 8.99 0.25
C LEU A 8 -6.70 9.43 1.31
N LEU A 9 -6.49 10.57 1.97
CA LEU A 9 -7.44 11.13 2.91
C LEU A 9 -8.68 11.69 2.19
N VAL A 10 -8.49 12.32 1.04
CA VAL A 10 -9.59 12.92 0.26
C VAL A 10 -10.35 11.86 -0.56
N ALA A 11 -9.63 10.93 -1.18
CA ALA A 11 -10.19 9.95 -2.11
C ALA A 11 -9.66 8.53 -1.83
N PRO A 12 -9.99 7.94 -0.67
CA PRO A 12 -9.46 6.62 -0.25
C PRO A 12 -9.84 5.49 -1.21
N LEU A 13 -10.92 5.62 -1.98
CA LEU A 13 -11.36 4.57 -2.91
C LEU A 13 -10.73 4.67 -4.31
N SER A 14 -9.89 5.68 -4.57
CA SER A 14 -9.26 5.93 -5.89
C SER A 14 -8.23 4.87 -6.32
N GLY A 15 -7.66 4.13 -5.38
CA GLY A 15 -6.73 3.03 -5.67
C GLY A 15 -7.41 1.80 -6.24
N ARG A 16 -6.71 1.10 -7.13
CA ARG A 16 -7.18 -0.14 -7.77
C ARG A 16 -7.26 -1.26 -6.73
N VAL A 17 -8.39 -1.96 -6.66
CA VAL A 17 -8.53 -3.17 -5.84
C VAL A 17 -7.57 -4.24 -6.37
N VAL A 18 -6.78 -4.84 -5.48
CA VAL A 18 -5.86 -5.92 -5.82
C VAL A 18 -6.26 -7.19 -5.06
N SER A 19 -6.45 -8.27 -5.80
CA SER A 19 -6.69 -9.58 -5.20
C SER A 19 -5.36 -10.21 -4.84
N VAL A 20 -5.15 -10.45 -3.54
CA VAL A 20 -3.96 -11.13 -3.02
C VAL A 20 -4.42 -12.33 -2.22
N LYS A 21 -3.87 -13.51 -2.50
CA LYS A 21 -4.28 -14.76 -1.87
C LYS A 21 -4.22 -14.66 -0.34
N GLY A 22 -5.38 -14.79 0.31
CA GLY A 22 -5.51 -14.70 1.77
C GLY A 22 -5.33 -13.30 2.36
N VAL A 23 -5.50 -12.24 1.56
CA VAL A 23 -5.55 -10.84 2.04
C VAL A 23 -6.69 -10.11 1.33
N ARG A 24 -7.69 -9.66 2.10
CA ARG A 24 -8.86 -8.96 1.57
C ARG A 24 -8.72 -7.45 1.70
N GLY A 25 -9.46 -6.71 0.87
CA GLY A 25 -9.62 -5.26 0.98
C GLY A 25 -8.37 -4.43 0.65
N VAL A 26 -7.37 -5.01 -0.01
CA VAL A 26 -6.16 -4.28 -0.38
C VAL A 26 -6.40 -3.49 -1.66
N ARG A 27 -6.00 -2.22 -1.63
CA ARG A 27 -5.97 -1.30 -2.76
C ARG A 27 -4.54 -0.91 -3.07
N ARG A 28 -4.28 -0.58 -4.34
CA ARG A 28 -2.98 -0.14 -4.84
C ARG A 28 -3.11 1.22 -5.51
N LEU A 29 -2.38 2.21 -5.01
CA LEU A 29 -2.20 3.51 -5.66
C LEU A 29 -0.81 3.58 -6.32
N GLY A 30 -0.78 3.95 -7.60
CA GLY A 30 0.45 4.09 -8.36
C GLY A 30 1.04 5.50 -8.26
N LEU A 31 2.27 5.61 -7.77
CA LEU A 31 3.03 6.86 -7.73
C LEU A 31 3.98 6.91 -8.92
N ARG A 32 3.48 7.40 -10.06
CA ARG A 32 4.22 7.38 -11.34
C ARG A 32 5.57 8.10 -11.24
N ARG A 33 5.61 9.30 -10.65
CA ARG A 33 6.82 10.12 -10.54
C ARG A 33 7.96 9.42 -9.79
N THR A 34 7.64 8.70 -8.72
CA THR A 34 8.64 7.99 -7.92
C THR A 34 8.79 6.54 -8.33
N ARG A 35 7.96 6.03 -9.25
CA ARG A 35 7.87 4.61 -9.61
C ARG A 35 7.66 3.71 -8.40
N HIS A 36 6.73 4.10 -7.52
CA HIS A 36 6.34 3.32 -6.35
C HIS A 36 4.84 2.98 -6.39
N HIS A 37 4.46 2.01 -5.56
CA HIS A 37 3.09 1.62 -5.29
C HIS A 37 2.83 1.71 -3.79
N ILE A 38 1.75 2.38 -3.41
CA ILE A 38 1.22 2.31 -2.05
C ILE A 38 0.17 1.20 -2.03
N TYR A 39 0.34 0.23 -1.16
CA TYR A 39 -0.67 -0.76 -0.82
C TYR A 39 -1.32 -0.34 0.48
N TYR A 40 -2.64 -0.24 0.49
CA TYR A 40 -3.38 0.24 1.64
C TYR A 40 -4.74 -0.45 1.75
N ARG A 41 -5.37 -0.33 2.91
CA ARG A 41 -6.74 -0.76 3.17
C ARG A 41 -7.57 0.42 3.63
N VAL A 42 -8.85 0.35 3.35
CA VAL A 42 -9.84 1.33 3.80
C VAL A 42 -10.77 0.61 4.75
N GLU A 43 -10.77 1.07 5.99
CA GLU A 43 -11.76 0.73 7.02
C GLU A 43 -12.70 1.94 7.17
N LYS A 44 -13.70 1.87 8.05
CA LYS A 44 -14.76 2.90 8.16
C LYS A 44 -14.20 4.33 8.20
N ASP A 45 -13.25 4.58 9.09
CA ASP A 45 -12.73 5.92 9.36
C ASP A 45 -11.21 6.01 9.18
N THR A 46 -10.59 4.95 8.66
CA THR A 46 -9.13 4.82 8.67
C THR A 46 -8.59 4.29 7.35
N VAL A 47 -7.49 4.90 6.90
CA VAL A 47 -6.68 4.39 5.80
C VAL A 47 -5.39 3.81 6.36
N THR A 48 -5.25 2.48 6.29
CA THR A 48 -4.05 1.79 6.78
C THR A 48 -3.13 1.47 5.62
N VAL A 49 -1.96 2.11 5.58
CA VAL A 49 -0.91 1.80 4.61
C VAL A 49 -0.17 0.55 5.06
N VAL A 50 -0.29 -0.54 4.28
CA VAL A 50 0.28 -1.85 4.62
C VAL A 50 1.63 -2.10 3.96
N ALA A 51 1.92 -1.44 2.83
CA ALA A 51 3.23 -1.51 2.21
C ALA A 51 3.48 -0.33 1.26
N LEU A 52 4.74 0.07 1.17
CA LEU A 52 5.27 0.90 0.09
C LEU A 52 6.25 0.06 -0.74
N TRP A 53 6.03 -0.02 -2.04
CA TRP A 53 6.77 -0.95 -2.90
C TRP A 53 7.34 -0.27 -4.13
N SER A 54 8.54 -0.65 -4.55
CA SER A 54 9.12 -0.16 -5.81
C SER A 54 8.50 -0.88 -7.00
N ALA A 55 7.98 -0.13 -7.96
CA ALA A 55 7.43 -0.67 -9.20
C ALA A 55 8.51 -1.28 -10.12
N VAL A 56 9.80 -1.00 -9.86
CA VAL A 56 10.93 -1.47 -10.67
C VAL A 56 11.35 -2.90 -10.30
N ARG A 57 11.06 -3.36 -9.07
CA ARG A 57 11.46 -4.69 -8.57
C ARG A 57 10.67 -5.85 -9.18
N GLY A 58 9.74 -5.57 -10.10
CA GLY A 58 9.02 -6.57 -10.93
C GLY A 58 7.94 -7.38 -10.20
N ARG A 59 8.23 -7.91 -9.00
CA ARG A 59 7.25 -8.64 -8.17
C ARG A 59 6.70 -7.73 -7.10
N GLY A 60 5.38 -7.75 -6.89
CA GLY A 60 4.73 -7.04 -5.78
C GLY A 60 5.02 -7.67 -4.41
N PRO A 61 4.51 -7.08 -3.32
CA PRO A 61 4.68 -7.61 -1.98
C PRO A 61 3.99 -8.98 -1.83
N THR A 62 4.56 -9.83 -1.00
CA THR A 62 3.97 -11.13 -0.64
C THR A 62 2.71 -10.96 0.20
N PRO A 63 1.82 -11.98 0.25
CA PRO A 63 0.67 -11.96 1.15
C PRO A 63 1.05 -11.73 2.63
N ALA A 64 2.21 -12.21 3.07
CA ALA A 64 2.69 -12.03 4.44
C ALA A 64 3.07 -10.56 4.73
N GLU A 65 3.67 -9.86 3.76
CA GLU A 65 3.99 -8.43 3.89
C GLU A 65 2.72 -7.57 3.90
N LEU A 66 1.70 -7.95 3.14
CA LEU A 66 0.42 -7.23 3.09
C LEU A 66 -0.53 -7.52 4.24
N ARG A 67 -0.32 -8.61 5.00
CA ARG A 67 -1.06 -8.90 6.23
C ARG A 67 -0.67 -7.99 7.38
N GLY A 68 0.50 -7.34 7.29
CA GLY A 68 1.11 -6.61 8.40
C GLY A 68 1.91 -7.58 9.27
N ARG A 69 3.24 -7.35 9.32
CA ARG A 69 4.11 -7.82 10.41
C ARG A 69 4.75 -6.57 11.03
N THR A 70 4.89 -6.59 12.35
CA THR A 70 5.57 -5.60 13.20
C THR A 70 6.73 -4.92 12.47
N PRO A 71 6.89 -3.59 12.54
CA PRO A 71 7.94 -2.89 11.83
C PRO A 71 9.29 -3.56 12.11
N ARG A 72 9.88 -4.18 11.09
CA ARG A 72 11.27 -4.64 11.16
C ARG A 72 12.12 -3.37 11.28
N ARG A 73 12.48 -3.03 12.52
CA ARG A 73 13.56 -2.08 12.81
C ARG A 73 14.76 -2.54 11.97
N ARG A 74 15.21 -1.72 11.03
CA ARG A 74 16.51 -1.94 10.37
C ARG A 74 17.54 -1.98 11.50
N LYS A 75 18.31 -3.06 11.63
CA LYS A 75 19.57 -3.00 12.38
C LYS A 75 20.45 -1.98 11.65
N ARG A 76 20.88 -0.96 12.40
CA ARG A 76 21.93 -0.02 12.00
C ARG A 76 23.22 -0.79 11.75
#